data_AF-A0A932PII8-F1
#
_entry.id   AF-A0A932PII8-F1
#
_cell.length_a   1.000
_cell.length_b   1.000
_cell.length_c   1.000
_cell.angle_alpha   90.00
_cell.angle_beta   90.00
_cell.angle_gamma   90.00
#
_symmetry.space_group_name_H-M   'P 1'
#
loop_
_entity.id
_entity.type
_entity.pdbx_description
1 polymer ?
#
loop_
_entity_poly.entity_id
_entity_poly.type
_entity_poly.pdbx_seq_one_letter_code
_entity_poly.pdbx_strand_id
1 'polypeptide(L)'
;MFVLADDQGSVDLGCYSTEERAHFGGGSAGPYRGAKFSLLEGGIRLPAIISWPSTLPRREARNQVAHACDWLPTLAELTGVTPPADLDGRSLSAVLQDRTVPSPHAEHPLHWQVGTGPNASWAVREGDWKLIGRTRDTTDGRVPKDVSMFLADLKTDPGEKTNLAHEHPHIVDRLQELHNRHLE
;
A
#
# COMPACT_ATOMS: atom_id res chain seq x y z
N MET A 1 21.12 11.75 -5.28
CA MET A 1 19.90 10.93 -5.34
C MET A 1 18.80 11.66 -4.60
N PHE A 2 17.57 11.61 -5.10
CA PHE A 2 16.39 12.18 -4.45
C PHE A 2 15.23 11.20 -4.56
N VAL A 3 14.52 11.00 -3.44
CA VAL A 3 13.31 10.17 -3.36
C VAL A 3 12.18 11.06 -2.84
N LEU A 4 11.10 11.14 -3.60
CA LEU A 4 9.81 11.63 -3.14
C LEU A 4 8.93 10.42 -2.91
N ALA A 5 8.50 10.25 -1.68
CA ALA A 5 7.43 9.34 -1.31
C ALA A 5 6.51 10.12 -0.36
N ASP A 6 5.22 10.01 -0.58
CA ASP A 6 4.22 10.52 0.35
C ASP A 6 4.10 9.55 1.54
N ASP A 7 3.66 10.03 2.69
CA ASP A 7 3.54 9.25 3.93
C ASP A 7 2.15 8.64 4.11
N GLN A 8 1.09 9.24 3.54
CA GLN A 8 -0.31 8.79 3.66
C GLN A 8 -1.18 9.24 2.47
N GLY A 9 -2.17 8.40 2.12
CA GLY A 9 -3.12 8.63 1.03
C GLY A 9 -3.76 10.01 1.00
N SER A 10 -4.13 10.46 -0.20
CA SER A 10 -4.74 11.77 -0.41
C SER A 10 -6.04 11.96 0.38
N VAL A 11 -6.41 13.23 0.60
CA VAL A 11 -7.73 13.61 1.12
C VAL A 11 -8.65 13.92 -0.07
N ASP A 12 -9.55 13.00 -0.43
CA ASP A 12 -10.21 12.99 -1.75
C ASP A 12 -11.22 14.13 -2.00
N LEU A 13 -11.35 14.48 -3.28
CA LEU A 13 -12.21 15.50 -3.89
C LEU A 13 -13.41 14.82 -4.57
N GLY A 14 -14.25 14.19 -3.76
CA GLY A 14 -15.62 13.76 -4.09
C GLY A 14 -16.69 14.59 -3.36
N CYS A 15 -16.33 15.82 -2.96
CA CYS A 15 -16.94 16.64 -1.92
C CYS A 15 -16.52 16.26 -0.48
N TYR A 16 -15.53 17.02 -0.02
CA TYR A 16 -15.11 17.35 1.35
C TYR A 16 -14.22 16.36 2.10
N SER A 17 -12.91 16.62 2.05
CA SER A 17 -12.15 16.56 3.31
C SER A 17 -12.85 17.46 4.33
N THR A 18 -13.19 16.95 5.51
CA THR A 18 -13.73 17.77 6.60
C THR A 18 -12.64 18.26 7.55
N GLU A 19 -11.36 17.96 7.26
CA GLU A 19 -10.25 18.50 8.04
C GLU A 19 -10.06 20.00 7.76
N GLU A 20 -10.26 20.81 8.79
CA GLU A 20 -10.05 22.28 8.76
C GLU A 20 -8.67 22.66 8.19
N ARG A 21 -7.65 21.84 8.46
CA ARG A 21 -6.26 22.04 8.04
C ARG A 21 -6.03 21.89 6.54
N ALA A 22 -6.95 21.23 5.83
CA ALA A 22 -6.89 21.06 4.37
C ALA A 22 -7.83 22.02 3.63
N HIS A 23 -8.33 23.08 4.28
CA HIS A 23 -9.30 24.02 3.68
C HIS A 23 -10.50 23.32 3.01
N PHE A 24 -10.96 22.22 3.60
CA PHE A 24 -12.07 21.42 3.12
C PHE A 24 -11.84 20.63 1.80
N GLY A 25 -10.60 20.37 1.36
CA GLY A 25 -10.34 19.52 0.19
C GLY A 25 -8.93 19.61 -0.43
N GLY A 26 -8.81 19.21 -1.71
CA GLY A 26 -7.62 19.44 -2.54
C GLY A 26 -6.86 18.20 -3.03
N GLY A 27 -7.05 17.03 -2.41
CA GLY A 27 -6.43 15.77 -2.83
C GLY A 27 -7.34 14.94 -3.73
N SER A 28 -6.76 14.01 -4.49
CA SER A 28 -7.54 12.98 -5.18
C SER A 28 -6.82 11.65 -5.15
N ALA A 29 -7.56 10.59 -4.79
CA ALA A 29 -7.08 9.22 -4.83
C ALA A 29 -7.21 8.61 -6.24
N GLY A 30 -7.67 9.39 -7.23
CA GLY A 30 -7.94 8.92 -8.58
C GLY A 30 -9.02 7.82 -8.56
N PRO A 31 -8.78 6.66 -9.19
CA PRO A 31 -9.78 5.58 -9.25
C PRO A 31 -9.85 4.73 -7.97
N TYR A 32 -8.99 5.00 -6.97
CA TYR A 32 -8.85 4.17 -5.78
C TYR A 32 -9.84 4.59 -4.70
N ARG A 33 -10.40 3.60 -3.99
CA ARG A 33 -11.37 3.82 -2.92
C ARG A 33 -10.67 4.17 -1.61
N GLY A 34 -11.32 4.98 -0.80
CA GLY A 34 -10.80 5.48 0.46
C GLY A 34 -9.86 6.67 0.29
N ALA A 35 -9.50 7.24 1.41
CA ALA A 35 -8.62 8.39 1.54
C ALA A 35 -7.74 8.19 2.80
N LYS A 36 -7.02 9.23 3.20
CA LYS A 36 -6.29 9.26 4.49
C LYS A 36 -7.06 8.59 5.63
N PHE A 37 -6.35 7.84 6.47
CA PHE A 37 -6.86 7.01 7.57
C PHE A 37 -7.60 5.73 7.17
N SER A 38 -7.55 5.34 5.90
CA SER A 38 -8.06 4.06 5.40
C SER A 38 -6.93 3.14 4.97
N LEU A 39 -7.11 1.83 5.16
CA LEU A 39 -6.32 0.77 4.54
C LEU A 39 -6.83 0.35 3.14
N LEU A 40 -7.87 1.01 2.63
CA LEU A 40 -8.25 0.91 1.21
C LEU A 40 -7.17 1.58 0.34
N GLU A 41 -7.09 1.22 -0.94
CA GLU A 41 -6.02 1.63 -1.87
C GLU A 41 -5.82 3.14 -1.90
N GLY A 42 -6.88 3.95 -1.86
CA GLY A 42 -6.78 5.41 -1.86
C GLY A 42 -6.18 6.00 -0.57
N GLY A 43 -6.14 5.23 0.51
CA GLY A 43 -5.51 5.60 1.78
C GLY A 43 -4.04 5.19 1.91
N ILE A 44 -3.59 4.16 1.17
CA ILE A 44 -2.22 3.61 1.31
C ILE A 44 -1.39 3.65 0.02
N ARG A 45 -2.02 3.83 -1.15
CA ARG A 45 -1.34 3.90 -2.44
C ARG A 45 -0.95 5.32 -2.75
N LEU A 46 0.34 5.54 -3.00
CA LEU A 46 0.93 6.86 -3.07
C LEU A 46 1.86 7.04 -4.28
N PRO A 47 2.02 8.28 -4.78
CA PRO A 47 3.03 8.57 -5.77
C PRO A 47 4.42 8.40 -5.14
N ALA A 48 5.32 7.74 -5.89
CA ALA A 48 6.73 7.62 -5.54
C ALA A 48 7.60 7.92 -6.76
N ILE A 49 8.58 8.81 -6.59
CA ILE A 49 9.51 9.21 -7.64
C ILE A 49 10.93 9.16 -7.09
N ILE A 50 11.83 8.47 -7.79
CA ILE A 50 13.26 8.48 -7.48
C ILE A 50 14.04 9.03 -8.67
N SER A 51 15.04 9.86 -8.38
CA SER A 51 15.96 10.39 -9.39
C SER A 51 17.41 10.20 -8.94
N TRP A 52 18.17 9.49 -9.77
CA TRP A 52 19.62 9.39 -9.67
C TRP A 52 20.23 9.32 -11.07
N PRO A 53 20.44 10.48 -11.73
CA PRO A 53 20.69 10.51 -13.17
C PRO A 53 22.00 9.86 -13.67
N SER A 54 22.95 9.58 -12.77
CA SER A 54 24.20 8.88 -13.05
C SER A 54 24.10 7.35 -12.93
N THR A 55 23.04 6.85 -12.29
CA THR A 55 22.95 5.46 -11.82
C THR A 55 21.67 4.78 -12.29
N LEU A 56 20.55 5.51 -12.37
CA LEU A 56 19.24 4.98 -12.72
C LEU A 56 18.81 5.40 -14.12
N PRO A 57 18.07 4.55 -14.84
CA PRO A 57 17.40 4.92 -16.08
C PRO A 57 16.51 6.16 -15.93
N ARG A 58 16.46 7.00 -16.96
CA ARG A 58 15.69 8.25 -16.96
C ARG A 58 14.34 8.05 -17.65
N ARG A 59 13.33 8.80 -17.19
CA ARG A 59 11.98 8.87 -17.82
C ARG A 59 11.30 7.50 -17.91
N GLU A 60 11.39 6.74 -16.83
CA GLU A 60 10.79 5.43 -16.73
C GLU A 60 9.62 5.40 -15.75
N ALA A 61 8.62 4.57 -16.05
CA ALA A 61 7.52 4.26 -15.15
C ALA A 61 7.56 2.78 -14.79
N ARG A 62 7.18 2.47 -13.56
CA ARG A 62 7.17 1.11 -12.98
C ARG A 62 5.82 0.85 -12.37
N ASN A 63 5.29 -0.34 -12.63
CA ASN A 63 4.00 -0.81 -12.10
C ASN A 63 4.17 -1.92 -11.06
N GLN A 64 5.42 -2.36 -10.83
CA GLN A 64 5.77 -3.29 -9.77
C GLN A 64 5.32 -2.75 -8.42
N VAL A 65 4.82 -3.65 -7.58
CA VAL A 65 4.50 -3.34 -6.19
C VAL A 65 5.77 -2.92 -5.45
N ALA A 66 5.66 -1.84 -4.67
CA ALA A 66 6.68 -1.34 -3.77
C ALA A 66 6.01 -0.91 -2.47
N HIS A 67 6.77 -0.95 -1.38
CA HIS A 67 6.34 -0.57 -0.05
C HIS A 67 7.29 0.48 0.54
N ALA A 68 6.81 1.35 1.43
CA ALA A 68 7.65 2.40 2.03
C ALA A 68 8.87 1.83 2.78
N CYS A 69 8.71 0.66 3.41
CA CYS A 69 9.81 -0.03 4.10
C CYS A 69 10.95 -0.44 3.17
N ASP A 70 10.71 -0.54 1.86
CA ASP A 70 11.72 -0.96 0.87
C ASP A 70 12.82 0.09 0.68
N TRP A 71 12.58 1.35 1.04
CA TRP A 71 13.55 2.42 0.83
C TRP A 71 14.84 2.19 1.61
N LEU A 72 14.78 1.77 2.87
CA LEU A 72 15.96 1.53 3.68
C LEU A 72 16.92 0.49 3.05
N PRO A 73 16.49 -0.76 2.74
CA PRO A 73 17.38 -1.73 2.10
C PRO A 73 17.77 -1.32 0.68
N THR A 74 16.89 -0.65 -0.07
CA THR A 74 17.21 -0.16 -1.43
C THR A 74 18.34 0.88 -1.41
N LEU A 75 18.26 1.86 -0.51
CA LEU A 75 19.25 2.92 -0.41
C LEU A 75 20.58 2.37 0.14
N ALA A 76 20.52 1.44 1.08
CA ALA A 76 21.70 0.76 1.61
C ALA A 76 22.45 0.02 0.49
N GLU A 77 21.74 -0.77 -0.33
CA GLU A 77 22.34 -1.49 -1.45
C GLU A 77 22.93 -0.55 -2.51
N LEU A 78 22.18 0.48 -2.93
CA LEU A 78 22.66 1.43 -3.95
C LEU A 78 23.86 2.27 -3.50
N THR A 79 24.08 2.40 -2.18
CA THR A 79 25.20 3.17 -1.60
C THR A 79 26.33 2.28 -1.08
N GLY A 80 26.19 0.95 -1.14
CA GLY A 80 27.18 0.01 -0.62
C GLY A 80 27.26 -0.03 0.90
N VAL A 81 26.21 0.41 1.61
CA VAL A 81 26.10 0.35 3.07
C VAL A 81 25.40 -0.94 3.47
N THR A 82 25.83 -1.57 4.56
CA THR A 82 25.14 -2.73 5.13
C THR A 82 23.93 -2.26 5.94
N PRO A 83 22.69 -2.66 5.58
CA PRO A 83 21.52 -2.35 6.39
C PRO A 83 21.52 -3.15 7.70
N PRO A 84 20.75 -2.74 8.71
CA PRO A 84 20.49 -3.60 9.87
C PRO A 84 19.82 -4.92 9.45
N ALA A 85 19.91 -5.93 10.30
CA ALA A 85 19.18 -7.19 10.13
C ALA A 85 17.67 -6.97 10.32
N ASP A 86 16.89 -7.98 9.93
CA ASP A 86 15.45 -8.10 10.23
C ASP A 86 14.61 -6.91 9.73
N LEU A 87 14.75 -6.59 8.45
CA LEU A 87 13.93 -5.59 7.78
C LEU A 87 12.71 -6.23 7.11
N ASP A 88 11.54 -5.61 7.29
CA ASP A 88 10.33 -5.96 6.53
C ASP A 88 10.45 -5.62 5.04
N GLY A 89 11.17 -4.52 4.76
CA GLY A 89 11.39 -4.03 3.41
C GLY A 89 12.35 -4.89 2.60
N ARG A 90 12.21 -4.84 1.28
CA ARG A 90 13.08 -5.54 0.33
C ARG A 90 13.66 -4.56 -0.66
N SER A 91 14.91 -4.77 -1.04
CA SER A 91 15.57 -3.86 -1.98
C SER A 91 14.87 -3.86 -3.35
N LEU A 92 14.58 -2.67 -3.85
CA LEU A 92 14.05 -2.40 -5.17
C LEU A 92 15.16 -2.11 -6.19
N SER A 93 16.44 -2.22 -5.81
CA SER A 93 17.59 -1.88 -6.68
C SER A 93 17.47 -2.50 -8.08
N ALA A 94 17.17 -3.81 -8.15
CA ALA A 94 17.02 -4.55 -9.40
C ALA A 94 15.84 -4.04 -10.23
N VAL A 95 14.69 -3.80 -9.59
CA VAL A 95 13.50 -3.21 -10.24
C VAL A 95 13.82 -1.80 -10.76
N LEU A 96 14.55 -0.99 -9.98
CA LEU A 96 14.95 0.36 -10.35
C LEU A 96 15.96 0.40 -11.51
N GLN A 97 16.74 -0.66 -11.70
CA GLN A 97 17.66 -0.80 -12.84
C GLN A 97 16.97 -1.37 -14.08
N ASP A 98 16.03 -2.29 -13.90
CA ASP A 98 15.34 -2.98 -15.00
C ASP A 98 13.84 -3.13 -14.71
N ARG A 99 13.02 -2.46 -15.51
CA ARG A 99 11.55 -2.48 -15.40
C ARG A 99 10.90 -3.83 -15.75
N THR A 100 11.66 -4.80 -16.23
CA THR A 100 11.15 -6.16 -16.54
C THR A 100 11.28 -7.10 -15.36
N VAL A 101 12.11 -6.75 -14.37
CA VAL A 101 12.27 -7.52 -13.14
C VAL A 101 10.97 -7.46 -12.33
N PRO A 102 10.47 -8.62 -11.83
CA PRO A 102 9.30 -8.64 -10.96
C PRO A 102 9.59 -7.94 -9.63
N SER A 103 8.53 -7.50 -8.96
CA SER A 103 8.66 -6.96 -7.60
C SER A 103 9.30 -8.00 -6.67
N PRO A 104 10.17 -7.61 -5.72
CA PRO A 104 10.59 -8.50 -4.65
C PRO A 104 9.43 -8.94 -3.75
N HIS A 105 8.23 -8.37 -3.92
CA HIS A 105 6.98 -8.74 -3.25
C HIS A 105 6.04 -9.60 -4.12
N ALA A 106 6.50 -10.13 -5.25
CA ALA A 106 5.66 -10.98 -6.12
C ALA A 106 5.13 -12.23 -5.39
N GLU A 107 5.92 -12.79 -4.47
CA GLU A 107 5.58 -13.97 -3.66
C GLU A 107 5.68 -13.69 -2.15
N HIS A 108 5.84 -12.44 -1.76
CA HIS A 108 5.96 -12.04 -0.35
C HIS A 108 4.80 -11.13 0.03
N PRO A 109 4.04 -11.48 1.09
CA PRO A 109 2.92 -10.67 1.51
C PRO A 109 3.38 -9.33 2.09
N LEU A 110 2.61 -8.29 1.80
CA LEU A 110 2.71 -7.00 2.45
C LEU A 110 1.66 -6.88 3.55
N HIS A 111 2.04 -6.28 4.66
CA HIS A 111 1.21 -6.14 5.84
C HIS A 111 1.10 -4.68 6.24
N TRP A 112 -0.11 -4.25 6.59
CA TRP A 112 -0.39 -2.94 7.18
C TRP A 112 -1.16 -3.14 8.47
N GLN A 113 -0.80 -2.38 9.50
CA GLN A 113 -1.54 -2.34 10.75
C GLN A 113 -1.58 -0.91 11.29
N VAL A 114 -2.75 -0.49 11.77
CA VAL A 114 -2.96 0.75 12.50
C VAL A 114 -3.59 0.41 13.84
N GLY A 115 -2.92 0.83 14.92
CA GLY A 115 -3.30 0.48 16.29
C GLY A 115 -2.76 -0.87 16.73
N THR A 116 -3.21 -1.33 17.88
CA THR A 116 -2.77 -2.57 18.52
C THR A 116 -3.95 -3.32 19.13
N GLY A 117 -3.76 -4.62 19.39
CA GLY A 117 -4.76 -5.47 20.02
C GLY A 117 -5.93 -5.85 19.09
N PRO A 118 -7.03 -6.37 19.64
CA PRO A 118 -8.09 -7.02 18.87
C PRO A 118 -8.89 -6.06 17.96
N ASN A 119 -8.75 -4.75 18.18
CA ASN A 119 -9.45 -3.72 17.40
C ASN A 119 -8.53 -3.03 16.38
N ALA A 120 -7.30 -3.51 16.20
CA ALA A 120 -6.38 -2.98 15.19
C ALA A 120 -7.01 -3.06 13.80
N SER A 121 -6.86 -1.99 13.02
CA SER A 121 -7.14 -2.05 11.60
C SER A 121 -5.95 -2.69 10.90
N TRP A 122 -6.19 -3.65 10.02
CA TRP A 122 -5.11 -4.33 9.32
C TRP A 122 -5.52 -4.74 7.91
N ALA A 123 -4.52 -4.87 7.05
CA ALA A 123 -4.66 -5.39 5.70
C ALA A 123 -3.44 -6.26 5.35
N VAL A 124 -3.66 -7.29 4.55
CA VAL A 124 -2.62 -8.12 3.95
C VAL A 124 -2.83 -8.17 2.45
N ARG A 125 -1.74 -7.99 1.70
CA ARG A 125 -1.74 -8.16 0.25
C ARG A 125 -0.72 -9.19 -0.15
N GLU A 126 -1.13 -10.14 -0.97
CA GLU A 126 -0.20 -11.06 -1.62
C GLU A 126 -0.60 -11.22 -3.09
N GLY A 127 0.31 -10.84 -3.99
CA GLY A 127 0.03 -10.69 -5.41
C GLY A 127 -1.10 -9.70 -5.69
N ASP A 128 -2.13 -10.19 -6.38
CA ASP A 128 -3.31 -9.42 -6.76
C ASP A 128 -4.37 -9.38 -5.64
N TRP A 129 -4.30 -10.27 -4.66
CA TRP A 129 -5.29 -10.38 -3.60
C TRP A 129 -4.95 -9.49 -2.41
N LYS A 130 -5.96 -8.77 -1.92
CA LYS A 130 -5.87 -7.96 -0.71
C LYS A 130 -7.03 -8.28 0.21
N LEU A 131 -6.71 -8.71 1.43
CA LEU A 131 -7.66 -8.91 2.52
C LEU A 131 -7.53 -7.76 3.52
N ILE A 132 -8.67 -7.16 3.87
CA ILE A 132 -8.79 -6.16 4.91
C ILE A 132 -9.61 -6.76 6.04
N GLY A 133 -8.98 -6.93 7.22
CA GLY A 133 -9.71 -7.41 8.40
C GLY A 133 -10.61 -6.33 8.98
N ARG A 134 -10.08 -5.11 9.07
CA ARG A 134 -10.79 -3.94 9.55
C ARG A 134 -10.19 -2.64 9.01
N THR A 135 -11.02 -1.70 8.59
CA THR A 135 -10.65 -0.32 8.27
C THR A 135 -11.88 0.59 8.31
N ARG A 136 -11.68 1.89 8.11
CA ARG A 136 -12.74 2.86 7.82
C ARG A 136 -12.70 3.24 6.35
N ASP A 137 -13.83 3.24 5.68
CA ASP A 137 -14.01 3.82 4.35
C ASP A 137 -14.22 5.32 4.48
N THR A 138 -13.24 6.09 4.01
CA THR A 138 -13.19 7.55 4.06
C THR A 138 -13.45 8.20 2.70
N THR A 139 -13.90 7.44 1.69
CA THR A 139 -14.15 7.95 0.32
C THR A 139 -15.07 9.16 0.31
N ASP A 140 -16.18 9.09 1.06
CA ASP A 140 -17.23 10.10 1.02
C ASP A 140 -16.96 11.32 1.93
N GLY A 141 -15.83 11.38 2.64
CA GLY A 141 -15.40 12.54 3.45
C GLY A 141 -16.27 12.93 4.67
N ARG A 142 -17.44 12.29 4.81
CA ARG A 142 -18.42 12.44 5.89
C ARG A 142 -18.09 11.48 7.05
N VAL A 143 -19.13 10.88 7.64
CA VAL A 143 -19.00 9.80 8.62
C VAL A 143 -18.38 8.58 7.92
N PRO A 144 -17.17 8.16 8.31
CA PRO A 144 -16.54 6.98 7.72
C PRO A 144 -17.38 5.73 7.98
N LYS A 145 -17.43 4.82 7.02
CA LYS A 145 -18.14 3.54 7.15
C LYS A 145 -17.17 2.45 7.57
N ASP A 146 -17.54 1.62 8.53
CA ASP A 146 -16.71 0.47 8.90
C ASP A 146 -16.67 -0.55 7.75
N VAL A 147 -15.47 -1.03 7.44
CA VAL A 147 -15.23 -2.11 6.48
C VAL A 147 -14.49 -3.21 7.23
N SER A 148 -14.99 -4.43 7.16
CA SER A 148 -14.42 -5.58 7.84
C SER A 148 -14.52 -6.83 6.98
N MET A 149 -13.52 -7.70 7.06
CA MET A 149 -13.43 -8.94 6.28
C MET A 149 -13.77 -8.71 4.79
N PHE A 150 -13.03 -7.79 4.19
CA PHE A 150 -13.19 -7.38 2.80
C PHE A 150 -12.06 -7.92 1.95
N LEU A 151 -12.37 -8.76 0.97
CA LEU A 151 -11.41 -9.32 0.02
C LEU A 151 -11.58 -8.64 -1.34
N ALA A 152 -10.49 -8.16 -1.91
CA ALA A 152 -10.44 -7.60 -3.26
C ALA A 152 -9.41 -8.32 -4.14
N ASP A 153 -9.74 -8.47 -5.42
CA ASP A 153 -8.79 -8.72 -6.49
C ASP A 153 -8.40 -7.37 -7.11
N LEU A 154 -7.21 -6.88 -6.79
CA LEU A 154 -6.72 -5.57 -7.23
C LEU A 154 -6.36 -5.52 -8.73
N LYS A 155 -6.24 -6.66 -9.40
CA LYS A 155 -5.97 -6.72 -10.83
C LYS A 155 -7.24 -6.42 -11.62
N THR A 156 -8.38 -6.95 -11.19
CA THR A 156 -9.67 -6.72 -11.85
C THR A 156 -10.49 -5.59 -11.23
N ASP A 157 -10.30 -5.32 -9.93
CA ASP A 157 -11.01 -4.29 -9.17
C ASP A 157 -10.05 -3.45 -8.33
N PRO A 158 -9.21 -2.60 -8.98
CA PRO A 158 -8.30 -1.70 -8.26
C PRO A 158 -9.04 -0.67 -7.40
N GLY A 159 -10.34 -0.46 -7.63
CA GLY A 159 -11.19 0.44 -6.86
C GLY A 159 -11.85 -0.22 -5.65
N GLU A 160 -11.57 -1.49 -5.35
CA GLU A 160 -12.10 -2.22 -4.18
C GLU A 160 -13.63 -2.03 -4.02
N LYS A 161 -14.37 -2.17 -5.11
CA LYS A 161 -15.82 -1.97 -5.17
C LYS A 161 -16.61 -3.19 -4.71
N THR A 162 -16.08 -4.38 -4.98
CA THR A 162 -16.77 -5.65 -4.71
C THR A 162 -16.05 -6.42 -3.61
N ASN A 163 -16.80 -6.85 -2.59
CA ASN A 163 -16.26 -7.75 -1.57
C ASN A 163 -16.37 -9.21 -2.04
N LEU A 164 -15.25 -9.86 -2.29
CA LEU A 164 -15.16 -11.24 -2.76
C LEU A 164 -15.00 -12.28 -1.63
N ALA A 165 -15.07 -11.86 -0.36
CA ALA A 165 -14.74 -12.72 0.78
C ALA A 165 -15.65 -13.97 0.87
N HIS A 166 -16.94 -13.82 0.56
CA HIS A 166 -17.89 -14.94 0.55
C HIS A 166 -17.69 -15.89 -0.63
N GLU A 167 -17.20 -15.38 -1.76
CA GLU A 167 -16.99 -16.16 -2.99
C GLU A 167 -15.66 -16.93 -2.94
N HIS A 168 -14.67 -16.41 -2.23
CA HIS A 168 -13.33 -16.99 -2.14
C HIS A 168 -12.87 -17.21 -0.68
N PRO A 169 -13.59 -18.01 0.13
CA PRO A 169 -13.27 -18.22 1.54
C PRO A 169 -11.87 -18.80 1.75
N HIS A 170 -11.43 -19.69 0.86
CA HIS A 170 -10.08 -20.27 0.89
C HIS A 170 -8.95 -19.23 0.74
N ILE A 171 -9.19 -18.11 0.04
CA ILE A 171 -8.23 -17.02 -0.08
C ILE A 171 -8.24 -16.18 1.21
N VAL A 172 -9.42 -15.95 1.79
CA VAL A 172 -9.56 -15.27 3.08
C VAL A 172 -8.78 -16.01 4.16
N ASP A 173 -9.00 -17.32 4.31
CA ASP A 173 -8.32 -18.14 5.32
C ASP A 173 -6.80 -18.08 5.17
N ARG A 174 -6.32 -18.20 3.93
CA ARG A 174 -4.89 -18.16 3.61
C ARG A 174 -4.25 -16.80 3.92
N LEU A 175 -4.88 -15.70 3.53
CA LEU A 175 -4.37 -14.35 3.82
C LEU A 175 -4.47 -14.01 5.31
N GLN A 176 -5.50 -14.51 6.00
CA GLN A 176 -5.63 -14.38 7.45
C GLN A 176 -4.51 -15.15 8.17
N GLU A 177 -4.17 -16.35 7.72
CA GLU A 177 -3.04 -17.12 8.27
C GLU A 177 -1.71 -16.40 8.06
N LEU A 178 -1.48 -15.82 6.87
CA LEU A 178 -0.32 -14.97 6.61
C LEU A 178 -0.26 -13.78 7.59
N HIS A 179 -1.39 -13.13 7.85
CA HIS A 179 -1.46 -12.05 8.84
C HIS A 179 -1.07 -12.53 10.24
N ASN A 180 -1.66 -13.64 10.70
CA ASN A 180 -1.44 -14.15 12.05
C ASN A 180 0.04 -14.52 12.26
N ARG A 181 0.67 -15.18 11.29
CA ARG A 181 2.12 -15.50 11.35
C ARG A 181 3.01 -14.27 11.37
N HIS A 182 2.58 -13.15 10.79
CA HIS A 182 3.35 -11.90 10.85
C HIS A 182 3.29 -11.24 12.25
N LEU A 183 2.30 -11.59 13.08
CA LEU A 183 2.17 -11.07 14.44
C LEU A 183 2.93 -11.89 15.49
N GLU A 184 3.38 -13.10 15.14
CA GLU A 184 4.17 -14.00 15.99
C GLU A 184 5.66 -13.63 16.00
#